data_AF-A0A432X1F1-F1
#
_entry.id   AF-A0A432X1F1-F1
#
_cell.length_a   1.000
_cell.length_b   1.000
_cell.length_c   1.000
_cell.angle_alpha   90.00
_cell.angle_beta   90.00
_cell.angle_gamma   90.00
#
_symmetry.space_group_name_H-M   'P 1'
#
loop_
_entity.id
_entity.type
_entity.pdbx_description
1 polymer ?
#
loop_
_entity_poly.entity_id
_entity_poly.type
_entity_poly.pdbx_seq_one_letter_code
_entity_poly.pdbx_strand_id
1 'polypeptide(L)'
;MKLIVKRTLTLACTAGFIFTLAACSSPEEKMMSDMESALAKVEKQVSEGQICVSEADQKMEAFGSKLESIANKAEAKGVDPDNFTPEQEKRLEEIAGRMMRVSMQFATSLDTSC
;
A
#
# COMPACT_ATOMS: atom_id res chain seq x y z
N MET A 1 8.41 -9.84 47.51
CA MET A 1 9.32 -10.66 46.68
C MET A 1 8.49 -11.22 45.52
N LYS A 2 8.75 -10.79 44.28
CA LYS A 2 9.37 -11.57 43.16
C LYS A 2 8.52 -12.81 42.77
N LEU A 3 8.17 -13.14 41.52
CA LEU A 3 8.50 -12.67 40.16
C LEU A 3 7.59 -13.50 39.18
N ILE A 4 7.03 -12.86 38.14
CA ILE A 4 6.94 -13.22 36.69
C ILE A 4 6.50 -14.65 36.26
N VAL A 5 5.86 -14.72 35.06
CA VAL A 5 5.78 -15.84 34.07
C VAL A 5 4.34 -16.41 33.97
N LYS A 6 3.61 -16.47 32.85
CA LYS A 6 3.85 -16.23 31.42
C LYS A 6 2.48 -15.93 30.78
N ARG A 7 2.45 -14.98 29.84
CA ARG A 7 1.36 -14.77 28.86
C ARG A 7 1.12 -16.07 28.09
N THR A 8 -0.05 -16.67 28.22
CA THR A 8 -0.51 -17.75 27.33
C THR A 8 -1.31 -17.09 26.20
N LEU A 9 -0.57 -16.72 25.15
CA LEU A 9 -1.12 -16.32 23.87
C LEU A 9 -1.46 -17.62 23.11
N THR A 10 -2.70 -18.07 23.21
CA THR A 10 -3.25 -19.10 22.32
C THR A 10 -4.54 -18.55 21.76
N LEU A 11 -4.42 -17.76 20.69
CA LEU A 11 -5.57 -17.17 20.00
C LEU A 11 -6.09 -18.18 18.98
N ALA A 12 -7.35 -18.51 19.16
CA ALA A 12 -8.11 -19.52 18.45
C ALA A 12 -8.24 -19.21 16.95
N CYS A 13 -8.01 -20.23 16.12
CA CYS A 13 -8.51 -20.30 14.75
C CYS A 13 -9.50 -21.46 14.70
N THR A 14 -10.77 -21.19 14.94
CA THR A 14 -11.85 -22.13 14.66
C THR A 14 -12.97 -21.38 13.97
N ALA A 15 -13.34 -21.92 12.81
CA ALA A 15 -14.45 -21.57 11.94
C ALA A 15 -15.69 -21.08 12.72
N GLY A 16 -16.25 -19.95 12.28
CA GLY A 16 -17.47 -19.40 12.86
C GLY A 16 -17.77 -18.01 12.34
N PHE A 17 -18.80 -17.94 11.50
CA PHE A 17 -19.37 -16.75 10.87
C PHE A 17 -19.94 -15.79 11.95
N ILE A 18 -19.10 -14.98 12.61
CA ILE A 18 -19.52 -13.80 13.37
C ILE A 18 -18.42 -12.74 13.24
N PHE A 19 -18.81 -11.57 12.71
CA PHE A 19 -18.12 -10.29 12.72
C PHE A 19 -17.16 -10.16 13.92
N THR A 20 -15.87 -10.43 13.68
CA THR A 20 -14.80 -10.21 14.66
C THR A 20 -13.70 -9.44 13.97
N LEU A 21 -13.74 -8.12 14.19
CA LEU A 21 -12.66 -7.18 13.93
C LEU A 21 -11.44 -7.58 14.77
N ALA A 22 -10.60 -8.45 14.24
CA ALA A 22 -9.29 -8.76 14.83
C ALA A 22 -8.31 -9.24 13.74
N ALA A 23 -7.78 -8.27 12.98
CA ALA A 23 -6.37 -8.16 12.62
C ALA A 23 -5.59 -9.42 12.17
N CYS A 24 -6.19 -10.34 11.41
CA CYS A 24 -5.44 -11.09 10.41
C CYS A 24 -5.37 -10.20 9.18
N SER A 25 -4.33 -9.36 9.08
CA SER A 25 -4.07 -8.64 7.83
C SER A 25 -3.78 -9.68 6.76
N SER A 26 -4.79 -9.95 5.93
CA SER A 26 -4.63 -10.86 4.82
C SER A 26 -3.54 -10.30 3.88
N PRO A 27 -2.84 -11.17 3.13
CA PRO A 27 -1.83 -10.71 2.18
C PRO A 27 -2.33 -9.62 1.22
N GLU A 28 -3.61 -9.68 0.83
CA GLU A 28 -4.32 -8.70 0.00
C GLU A 28 -4.43 -7.34 0.71
N GLU A 29 -4.89 -7.35 1.97
CA GLU A 29 -5.02 -6.13 2.81
C GLU A 29 -3.67 -5.46 3.03
N LYS A 30 -2.63 -6.26 3.22
CA LYS A 30 -1.26 -5.78 3.36
C LYS A 30 -0.75 -5.14 2.07
N MET A 31 -1.02 -5.76 0.92
CA MET A 31 -0.64 -5.23 -0.39
C MET A 31 -1.28 -3.85 -0.61
N MET A 32 -2.60 -3.73 -0.43
CA MET A 32 -3.30 -2.45 -0.62
C MET A 32 -2.78 -1.37 0.34
N SER A 33 -2.56 -1.71 1.61
CA SER A 33 -2.01 -0.75 2.58
C SER A 33 -0.59 -0.29 2.22
N ASP A 34 0.26 -1.21 1.75
CA ASP A 34 1.61 -0.87 1.29
C ASP A 34 1.57 0.02 0.03
N MET A 35 0.64 -0.23 -0.91
CA MET A 35 0.41 0.61 -2.10
C MET A 35 -0.10 2.00 -1.72
N GLU A 36 -1.11 2.09 -0.85
CA GLU A 36 -1.66 3.35 -0.33
C GLU A 36 -0.57 4.19 0.36
N SER A 37 0.28 3.56 1.16
CA SER A 37 1.37 4.22 1.87
C SER A 37 2.46 4.73 0.91
N ALA A 38 2.82 3.93 -0.11
CA ALA A 38 3.75 4.35 -1.14
C ALA A 38 3.19 5.55 -1.92
N LEU A 39 1.92 5.48 -2.31
CA LEU A 39 1.24 6.52 -3.06
C LEU A 39 1.13 7.83 -2.26
N ALA A 40 0.78 7.76 -0.96
CA ALA A 40 0.69 8.93 -0.09
C ALA A 40 2.03 9.70 0.01
N LYS A 41 3.17 9.00 -0.07
CA LYS A 41 4.49 9.64 -0.09
C LYS A 41 4.71 10.43 -1.38
N VAL A 42 4.30 9.88 -2.53
CA VAL A 42 4.41 10.57 -3.82
C VAL A 42 3.41 11.73 -3.89
N GLU A 43 2.16 11.53 -3.47
CA GLU A 43 1.14 12.60 -3.35
C GLU A 43 1.69 13.79 -2.58
N LYS A 44 2.33 13.54 -1.44
CA LYS A 44 2.92 14.59 -0.60
C LYS A 44 4.04 15.33 -1.33
N GLN A 45 4.97 14.60 -1.96
CA GLN A 45 6.08 15.22 -2.71
C GLN A 45 5.61 16.07 -3.88
N VAL A 46 4.60 15.59 -4.61
CA VAL A 46 3.95 16.29 -5.73
C VAL A 46 3.21 17.54 -5.24
N SER A 47 2.43 17.42 -4.16
CA SER A 47 1.65 18.53 -3.61
C SER A 47 2.53 19.64 -3.01
N GLU A 48 3.71 19.28 -2.50
CA GLU A 48 4.69 20.24 -1.97
C GLU A 48 5.52 20.92 -3.08
N GLY A 49 5.35 20.54 -4.36
CA GLY A 49 6.09 21.11 -5.49
C GLY A 49 7.61 20.85 -5.43
N GLN A 50 8.05 19.85 -4.66
CA GLN A 50 9.48 19.57 -4.42
C GLN A 50 10.08 18.62 -5.46
N ILE A 51 9.57 18.62 -6.70
CA ILE A 51 10.04 17.69 -7.73
C ILE A 51 10.61 18.48 -8.89
N CYS A 52 11.94 18.53 -8.92
CA CYS A 52 12.70 19.03 -10.05
C CYS A 52 12.60 18.06 -11.21
N VAL A 53 12.55 18.57 -12.44
CA VAL A 53 12.59 17.75 -13.67
C VAL A 53 13.80 16.81 -13.67
N SER A 54 14.95 17.28 -13.17
CA SER A 54 16.18 16.51 -13.05
C SER A 54 16.08 15.29 -12.13
N GLU A 55 15.18 15.33 -11.14
CA GLU A 55 14.93 14.23 -10.20
C GLU A 55 13.65 13.44 -10.53
N ALA A 56 12.86 13.92 -11.49
CA ALA A 56 11.55 13.40 -11.81
C ALA A 56 11.62 11.93 -12.23
N ASP A 57 12.52 11.62 -13.17
CA ASP A 57 12.72 10.25 -13.67
C ASP A 57 13.15 9.30 -12.55
N GLN A 58 14.09 9.71 -11.69
CA GLN A 58 14.52 8.90 -10.54
C GLN A 58 13.40 8.65 -9.54
N LYS A 59 12.56 9.66 -9.26
CA LYS A 59 11.43 9.50 -8.35
C LYS A 59 10.34 8.61 -8.94
N MET A 60 10.06 8.72 -10.24
CA MET A 60 9.12 7.83 -10.94
C MET A 60 9.65 6.39 -10.98
N GLU A 61 10.93 6.20 -11.28
CA GLU A 61 11.57 4.88 -11.28
C GLU A 61 11.52 4.25 -9.88
N ALA A 62 11.91 4.99 -8.84
CA ALA A 62 11.87 4.51 -7.46
C ALA A 62 10.45 4.13 -7.01
N PHE A 63 9.44 4.91 -7.43
CA PHE A 63 8.04 4.58 -7.15
C PHE A 63 7.59 3.32 -7.91
N GLY A 64 7.94 3.21 -9.19
CA GLY A 64 7.69 2.03 -10.02
C GLY A 64 8.29 0.76 -9.39
N SER A 65 9.58 0.79 -9.04
CA SER A 65 10.25 -0.33 -8.36
C SER A 65 9.61 -0.67 -7.01
N LYS A 66 9.07 0.33 -6.30
CA LYS A 66 8.35 0.09 -5.05
C LYS A 66 7.05 -0.66 -5.28
N LEU A 67 6.27 -0.27 -6.28
CA LEU A 67 5.03 -0.95 -6.65
C LEU A 67 5.30 -2.37 -7.14
N GLU A 68 6.32 -2.56 -7.97
CA GLU A 68 6.76 -3.88 -8.42
C GLU A 68 7.16 -4.76 -7.24
N SER A 69 7.92 -4.23 -6.28
CA SER A 69 8.27 -4.97 -5.06
C SER A 69 7.05 -5.36 -4.23
N ILE A 70 6.01 -4.52 -4.18
CA ILE A 70 4.76 -4.82 -3.47
C ILE A 70 4.01 -5.93 -4.20
N ALA A 71 3.87 -5.83 -5.52
CA ALA A 71 3.23 -6.85 -6.36
C ALA A 71 3.94 -8.21 -6.24
N ASN A 72 5.27 -8.26 -6.35
CA ASN A 72 6.04 -9.48 -6.20
C ASN A 72 5.89 -10.12 -4.81
N LYS A 73 5.76 -9.31 -3.75
CA LYS A 73 5.49 -9.81 -2.40
C LYS A 73 4.08 -10.37 -2.26
N ALA A 74 3.11 -9.73 -2.90
CA ALA A 74 1.73 -10.19 -2.92
C ALA A 74 1.63 -11.54 -3.67
N GLU A 75 2.22 -11.63 -4.86
CA GLU A 75 2.29 -12.88 -5.64
C GLU A 75 2.98 -14.00 -4.87
N ALA A 76 4.13 -13.73 -4.22
CA ALA A 76 4.83 -14.70 -3.39
C ALA A 76 4.02 -15.16 -2.16
N LYS A 77 2.97 -14.43 -1.80
CA LYS A 77 2.03 -14.77 -0.73
C LYS A 77 0.75 -15.43 -1.26
N GLY A 78 0.64 -15.66 -2.57
CA GLY A 78 -0.51 -16.26 -3.22
C GLY A 78 -1.69 -15.30 -3.37
N VAL A 79 -1.43 -13.98 -3.37
CA VAL A 79 -2.46 -12.98 -3.68
C VAL A 79 -2.85 -13.14 -5.14
N ASP A 80 -4.11 -13.47 -5.36
CA ASP A 80 -4.71 -13.57 -6.69
C ASP A 80 -5.75 -12.45 -6.85
N PRO A 81 -5.51 -11.44 -7.71
CA PRO A 81 -6.44 -10.37 -8.00
C PRO A 81 -7.83 -10.86 -8.44
N ASP A 82 -7.90 -12.01 -9.11
CA ASP A 82 -9.16 -12.58 -9.60
C ASP A 82 -10.05 -13.12 -8.47
N ASN A 83 -9.49 -13.27 -7.26
CA ASN A 83 -10.20 -13.72 -6.06
C ASN A 83 -10.51 -12.58 -5.09
N PHE A 84 -10.38 -11.32 -5.53
CA PHE A 84 -10.66 -10.18 -4.67
C PHE A 84 -12.15 -10.10 -4.33
N THR A 85 -12.44 -9.72 -3.09
CA THR A 85 -13.82 -9.36 -2.73
C THR A 85 -14.21 -8.04 -3.40
N PRO A 86 -15.50 -7.77 -3.61
CA PRO A 86 -15.95 -6.49 -4.19
C PRO A 86 -15.45 -5.25 -3.44
N GLU A 87 -15.22 -5.36 -2.13
CA GLU A 87 -14.65 -4.28 -1.32
C GLU A 87 -13.17 -4.06 -1.62
N GLN A 88 -12.41 -5.13 -1.85
CA GLN A 88 -10.99 -5.06 -2.22
C GLN A 88 -10.80 -4.57 -3.66
N GLU A 89 -11.66 -5.01 -4.59
CA GLU A 89 -11.68 -4.50 -5.97
C GLU A 89 -11.93 -2.98 -5.97
N LYS A 90 -12.95 -2.52 -5.25
CA LYS A 90 -13.25 -1.09 -5.12
C LYS A 90 -12.08 -0.30 -4.53
N ARG A 91 -11.40 -0.85 -3.52
CA ARG A 91 -10.21 -0.20 -2.94
C ARG A 91 -9.05 -0.16 -3.91
N LEU A 92 -8.83 -1.22 -4.69
CA LEU A 92 -7.82 -1.24 -5.74
C LEU A 92 -8.13 -0.21 -6.84
N GLU A 93 -9.39 -0.08 -7.24
CA GLU A 93 -9.85 0.97 -8.15
C GLU A 93 -9.61 2.37 -7.59
N GLU A 94 -9.88 2.60 -6.30
CA GLU A 94 -9.58 3.87 -5.63
C GLU A 94 -8.07 4.17 -5.60
N ILE A 95 -7.23 3.17 -5.33
CA ILE A 95 -5.76 3.28 -5.38
C ILE A 95 -5.30 3.63 -6.80
N ALA A 96 -5.82 2.92 -7.81
CA ALA A 96 -5.51 3.18 -9.22
C ALA A 96 -5.94 4.59 -9.65
N GLY A 97 -7.14 5.02 -9.24
CA GLY A 97 -7.64 6.37 -9.51
C GLY A 97 -6.80 7.46 -8.85
N ARG A 98 -6.33 7.24 -7.62
CA ARG A 98 -5.37 8.14 -6.96
C ARG A 98 -4.02 8.15 -7.69
N MET A 99 -3.51 7.01 -8.10
CA MET A 99 -2.25 6.91 -8.85
C MET A 99 -2.31 7.68 -10.17
N MET A 100 -3.41 7.57 -10.91
CA MET A 100 -3.63 8.34 -12.13
C MET A 100 -3.71 9.85 -11.86
N ARG A 101 -4.37 10.27 -10.79
CA ARG A 101 -4.42 11.68 -10.39
C ARG A 101 -3.03 12.21 -10.05
N VAL A 102 -2.26 11.44 -9.29
CA VAL A 102 -0.89 11.79 -8.91
C VAL A 102 0.00 11.90 -10.13
N SER A 103 -0.09 10.98 -11.09
CA SER A 103 0.70 11.08 -12.32
C SER A 103 0.36 12.33 -13.13
N MET A 104 -0.93 12.70 -13.20
CA MET A 104 -1.34 13.95 -13.84
C MET A 104 -0.80 15.18 -13.10
N GLN A 105 -0.92 15.19 -11.76
CA GLN A 105 -0.40 16.29 -10.94
C GLN A 105 1.13 16.39 -11.03
N PHE A 106 1.82 15.26 -11.02
CA PHE A 106 3.27 15.16 -11.20
C PHE A 106 3.67 15.83 -12.51
N ALA A 107 3.04 15.46 -13.64
CA ALA A 107 3.32 16.08 -14.93
C ALA A 107 3.10 17.61 -14.95
N THR A 108 2.15 18.12 -14.17
CA THR A 108 1.87 19.56 -14.08
C THR A 108 2.68 20.32 -13.01
N SER A 109 3.34 19.61 -12.09
CA SER A 109 4.05 20.17 -10.93
C SER A 109 5.56 20.10 -11.06
N LEU A 110 6.07 19.61 -12.20
CA LEU A 110 7.49 19.62 -12.50
C LEU A 110 8.00 21.05 -12.56
N ASP A 111 8.84 21.41 -11.59
CA ASP A 111 9.55 22.68 -11.63
C ASP A 111 10.76 22.55 -12.56
N THR A 112 10.77 23.37 -13.61
CA THR A 112 11.87 23.49 -14.58
C THR A 112 12.93 24.51 -14.13
N SER A 113 12.67 25.19 -13.02
CA SER A 113 13.51 26.27 -12.47
C SER A 113 14.51 25.76 -11.42
N CYS A 114 14.48 24.46 -11.15
CA CYS A 114 15.56 23.69 -10.56
C CYS A 114 16.09 22.66 -11.58
#